data_AF-A0A842XKK5-F1
#
_entry.id   AF-A0A842XKK5-F1
#
_cell.length_a   1.000
_cell.length_b   1.000
_cell.length_c   1.000
_cell.angle_alpha   90.00
_cell.angle_beta   90.00
_cell.angle_gamma   90.00
#
_symmetry.space_group_name_H-M   'P 1'
#
loop_
_entity.id
_entity.type
_entity.pdbx_description
1 polymer ?
#
loop_
_entity_poly.entity_id
_entity_poly.type
_entity_poly.pdbx_seq_one_letter_code
_entity_poly.pdbx_strand_id
1 'polypeptide(L)' 'MNEVCILIPTLNEEETIGEIIREFKSEGFENILVIDGNSTDSTREIAKREGAWVVVQRGKG' A
#
# COMPACT_ATOMS: atom_id res chain seq x y z
N MET A 1 -12.20 10.04 -12.75
CA MET A 1 -11.14 9.92 -11.73
C MET A 1 -10.70 8.46 -11.48
N ASN A 2 -11.36 7.42 -12.05
CA ASN A 2 -10.88 6.03 -11.99
C ASN A 2 -9.71 5.69 -12.94
N GLU A 3 -8.96 6.68 -13.42
CA GLU A 3 -7.90 6.48 -14.44
C GLU A 3 -6.49 6.46 -13.84
N VAL A 4 -6.33 6.85 -12.57
CA VAL A 4 -5.04 6.88 -11.89
C VAL A 4 -4.98 5.77 -10.86
N CYS A 5 -3.98 4.90 -10.99
CA CYS A 5 -3.61 3.91 -9.98
C CYS A 5 -2.38 4.42 -9.23
N ILE A 6 -2.45 4.48 -7.91
CA ILE A 6 -1.30 4.77 -7.06
C ILE A 6 -0.61 3.44 -6.75
N LEU A 7 0.69 3.36 -7.04
CA LEU A 7 1.52 2.20 -6.71
C LEU A 7 2.48 2.56 -5.58
N ILE A 8 2.43 1.81 -4.47
CA ILE A 8 3.23 2.04 -3.27
C ILE A 8 4.10 0.80 -3.01
N PRO A 9 5.41 0.83 -3.28
CA PRO A 9 6.32 -0.21 -2.83
C PRO A 9 6.59 -0.09 -1.33
N THR A 10 6.60 -1.20 -0.61
CA THR A 10 6.81 -1.21 0.85
C THR A 10 7.75 -2.32 1.31
N LEU A 11 8.52 -2.08 2.36
CA LEU A 11 9.27 -3.08 3.11
C LEU A 11 9.45 -2.61 4.57
N ASN A 12 8.72 -3.21 5.49
CA ASN A 12 8.69 -2.86 6.92
C ASN A 12 8.37 -1.37 7.19
N GLU A 13 7.22 -0.92 6.68
CA GLU A 13 6.73 0.46 6.73
C GLU A 13 5.44 0.57 7.59
N GLU A 14 5.31 -0.24 8.65
CA GLU A 14 4.07 -0.29 9.45
C GLU A 14 3.69 1.05 10.09
N GLU A 15 4.66 1.92 10.37
CA GLU A 15 4.44 3.23 10.99
C GLU A 15 3.82 4.25 10.03
N THR A 16 4.07 4.13 8.72
CA THR A 16 3.78 5.17 7.73
C THR A 16 2.71 4.76 6.72
N ILE A 17 2.65 3.47 6.34
CA ILE A 17 1.82 2.99 5.23
C ILE A 17 0.32 3.32 5.40
N GLY A 18 -0.17 3.29 6.64
CA GLY A 18 -1.56 3.58 6.94
C GLY A 18 -1.93 5.05 6.70
N GLU A 19 -1.04 5.97 7.06
CA GLU A 19 -1.25 7.41 6.86
C GLU A 19 -1.26 7.75 5.37
N ILE A 20 -0.25 7.26 4.64
CA ILE A 20 -0.11 7.51 3.19
C ILE A 20 -1.36 7.04 2.42
N ILE A 21 -1.91 5.86 2.73
CA ILE A 21 -3.12 5.35 2.06
C ILE A 21 -4.32 6.26 2.36
N ARG A 22 -4.47 6.74 3.60
CA ARG A 22 -5.58 7.64 3.98
C ARG A 22 -5.45 9.00 3.30
N GLU A 23 -4.24 9.53 3.18
CA GLU A 23 -3.98 10.80 2.49
C GLU A 23 -4.40 10.71 1.03
N PHE A 24 -3.95 9.69 0.29
CA PHE A 24 -4.36 9.51 -1.11
C PHE A 24 -5.87 9.33 -1.27
N LYS A 25 -6.52 8.59 -0.37
CA LYS A 25 -7.98 8.47 -0.38
C LYS A 25 -8.66 9.81 -0.12
N SER A 26 -8.14 10.63 0.78
CA SER A 26 -8.67 11.97 1.07
C SER A 26 -8.56 12.91 -0.14
N GLU A 27 -7.59 12.69 -1.02
CA GLU A 27 -7.43 13.39 -2.29
C GLU A 27 -8.31 12.82 -3.43
N GLY A 28 -9.06 11.75 -3.18
CA GLY A 28 -9.98 11.12 -4.13
C GLY A 28 -9.36 9.98 -4.96
N PHE A 29 -8.19 9.46 -4.57
CA PHE A 29 -7.60 8.29 -5.19
C PHE A 29 -8.08 7.00 -4.51
N GLU A 30 -8.96 6.27 -5.18
CA GLU A 30 -9.52 5.01 -4.66
C GLU A 30 -8.73 3.77 -5.12
N ASN A 31 -7.99 3.86 -6.22
CA ASN A 31 -7.25 2.73 -6.79
C ASN A 31 -5.80 2.72 -6.31
N ILE A 32 -5.56 2.04 -5.17
CA ILE A 32 -4.24 1.96 -4.52
C ILE A 32 -3.75 0.51 -4.53
N LEU A 33 -2.60 0.30 -5.16
CA LEU A 33 -1.87 -0.98 -5.22
C LEU A 33 -0.60 -0.89 -4.39
N VAL A 34 -0.48 -1.73 -3.38
CA VAL A 34 0.71 -1.89 -2.54
C VAL A 34 1.49 -3.12 -2.99
N ILE A 35 2.77 -2.95 -3.30
CA ILE A 35 3.69 -4.03 -3.61
C ILE A 35 4.63 -4.24 -2.43
N ASP A 36 4.44 -5.35 -1.72
CA ASP A 36 5.20 -5.67 -0.51
C ASP A 36 6.46 -6.49 -0.81
N GLY A 37 7.63 -5.99 -0.41
CA GLY A 37 8.94 -6.60 -0.61
C GLY A 37 9.31 -7.72 0.38
N ASN A 38 8.34 -8.42 0.95
CA ASN A 38 8.49 -9.33 2.09
C ASN A 38 8.64 -8.66 3.46
N SER A 39 7.74 -7.73 3.80
CA SER A 39 7.69 -7.21 5.17
C SER A 39 7.43 -8.32 6.20
N THR A 40 8.07 -8.19 7.35
CA THR A 40 7.97 -9.07 8.52
C THR A 40 7.20 -8.41 9.68
N ASP A 41 6.84 -7.15 9.50
CA ASP A 41 6.05 -6.35 10.43
C ASP A 41 4.56 -6.29 9.98
N SER A 42 3.79 -5.36 10.54
CA SER A 42 2.34 -5.23 10.28
C SER A 42 1.99 -4.47 8.99
N THR A 43 2.97 -4.15 8.14
CA THR A 43 2.78 -3.33 6.92
C THR A 43 1.61 -3.82 6.07
N ARG A 44 1.53 -5.14 5.85
CA ARG A 44 0.53 -5.75 4.96
C ARG A 44 -0.87 -5.67 5.54
N GLU A 45 -0.99 -5.94 6.84
CA GLU A 45 -2.23 -5.94 7.59
C GLU A 45 -2.82 -4.52 7.62
N ILE A 46 -1.97 -3.52 7.90
CA ILE A 46 -2.36 -2.12 7.89
C ILE A 46 -2.82 -1.71 6.48
N ALA A 47 -2.04 -1.99 5.45
CA ALA A 47 -2.39 -1.62 4.08
C ALA A 47 -3.74 -2.22 3.62
N LYS A 48 -4.00 -3.50 3.92
CA LYS A 48 -5.30 -4.15 3.64
C LYS A 48 -6.43 -3.52 4.42
N ARG A 49 -6.21 -3.19 5.70
CA ARG A 49 -7.22 -2.57 6.57
C ARG A 49 -7.63 -1.18 6.07
N GLU A 50 -6.67 -0.40 5.57
CA GLU A 50 -6.95 0.90 4.93
C GLU A 50 -7.59 0.74 3.53
N GLY A 51 -7.74 -0.48 3.03
CA GLY A 51 -8.45 -0.81 1.80
C GLY A 51 -7.60 -0.70 0.52
N ALA A 52 -6.28 -0.84 0.63
CA ALA A 52 -5.41 -1.01 -0.53
C ALA A 52 -5.39 -2.46 -1.03
N TRP A 53 -5.15 -2.65 -2.33
CA TRP A 53 -4.86 -3.97 -2.90
C TRP A 53 -3.39 -4.31 -2.68
N VAL A 54 -3.10 -5.38 -1.92
CA VAL A 54 -1.73 -5.76 -1.57
C VAL A 54 -1.26 -6.98 -2.36
N VAL A 55 -0.10 -6.89 -3.00
CA VAL A 55 0.61 -7.98 -3.68
C VAL A 55 1.98 -8.17 -3.07
N VAL A 56 2.36 -9.39 -2.72
CA VAL A 56 3.70 -9.71 -2.21
C VAL A 56 4.64 -10.04 -3.36
N GLN A 57 5.77 -9.35 -3.44
CA GLN A 57 6.80 -9.55 -4.45
C GLN A 57 7.43 -10.94 -4.31
N ARG A 58 7.58 -11.63 -5.45
CA ARG A 58 8.14 -12.99 -5.55
C ARG A 58 9.59 -13.04 -6.03
N GLY A 59 10.10 -11.95 -6.59
CA GLY A 59 11.49 -11.85 -7.09
C GLY A 59 12.33 -10.92 -6.22
N LYS A 60 13.66 -11.07 -6.27
CA LYS A 60 14.58 -10.06 -5.74
C LYS A 60 14.79 -9.00 -6.83
N GLY A 61 14.47 -7.75 -6.52
CA GLY A 61 14.89 -6.57 -7.28
C GLY A 61 16.20 -6.05 -6.74
#